data_AF-A0A4Q3V3L3-F1
#
_entry.id   AF-A0A4Q3V3L3-F1
#
_cell.length_a   1.000
_cell.length_b   1.000
_cell.length_c   1.000
_cell.angle_alpha   90.00
_cell.angle_beta   90.00
_cell.angle_gamma   90.00
#
_symmetry.space_group_name_H-M   'P 1'
#
loop_
_entity.id
_entity.type
_entity.pdbx_description
1 polymer ?
#
loop_
_entity_poly.entity_id
_entity_poly.type
_entity_poly.pdbx_seq_one_letter_code
_entity_poly.pdbx_strand_id
1 'polypeptide(L)'
;MRHILIAAALALASCTSSVSYSPDSALVANYEPFLTLTGEITRADHQTYRELPFVVPRDITRLKVEFSYDKENRTVIDLGLRDPQGQRGWSGGNKSIFYVGSTDATPSYKPGRLQEGEWKLILGIPNIREGQTAKYRATITFNTPGPEHFQHDDYPVMVEVLSDKAGWYRGDFHTHTAHSDGSCDVDGVREPCPPRETFYAARDAGLDFVAVTDHNTITQRDSFFRQGIENLLLVPGTEITTFHGHANVIGNTDFLDFQLGSPRLPTLTKLLDQADAAGAFVSVNHPGLPSGEICMGCGWTVKDTDWSRVTAIEVANGSSLRQGGPAAGLRFWDNLLQQGHRLTAIGGSDNHDAKDRTGAKQPPIGYPTTAVYSSDLSTRGIIEGVKSGRVFIDLANMPGATLDVGAQVGSQTVWMGGTILLAPKQRFTVGATTSGLPADAKLTLIAHNLTVIGDARTQLDDASGAMPIGLMPEATRGYLRYEVRDSSGKILMIGNPIYVAAR
;
A
#
# COMPACT_ATOMS: atom_id res chain seq x y z
N MET A 1 -16.74 -90.92 -1.52
CA MET A 1 -15.66 -91.55 -2.33
C MET A 1 -14.53 -90.52 -2.49
N ARG A 2 -13.26 -90.95 -2.37
CA ARG A 2 -12.01 -90.15 -2.44
C ARG A 2 -11.87 -89.11 -1.29
N HIS A 3 -11.02 -89.28 -0.26
CA HIS A 3 -9.54 -89.46 -0.21
C HIS A 3 -8.80 -88.21 -0.74
N ILE A 4 -7.75 -87.63 -0.15
CA ILE A 4 -6.73 -87.98 0.89
C ILE A 4 -6.12 -86.62 1.41
N LEU A 5 -5.33 -86.43 2.49
CA LEU A 5 -5.16 -86.96 3.88
C LEU A 5 -3.88 -86.28 4.48
N ILE A 6 -3.75 -86.10 5.81
CA ILE A 6 -2.51 -85.68 6.56
C ILE A 6 -2.19 -84.14 6.39
N ALA A 7 -1.65 -83.35 7.33
CA ALA A 7 -0.72 -83.61 8.46
C ALA A 7 -0.92 -82.75 9.74
N ALA A 8 -0.25 -83.21 10.79
CA ALA A 8 -0.08 -82.65 12.13
C ALA A 8 0.21 -81.14 12.26
N ALA A 9 -0.37 -80.52 13.29
CA ALA A 9 0.09 -79.25 13.85
C ALA A 9 1.15 -79.52 14.94
N LEU A 10 2.38 -79.06 14.71
CA LEU A 10 3.46 -79.07 15.69
C LEU A 10 3.45 -77.73 16.47
N ALA A 11 3.43 -77.77 17.80
CA ALA A 11 3.51 -76.57 18.62
C ALA A 11 4.94 -76.03 18.62
N LEU A 12 5.16 -74.84 18.04
CA LEU A 12 6.40 -74.08 18.14
C LEU A 12 6.18 -72.85 19.02
N ALA A 13 6.93 -72.79 20.13
CA ALA A 13 6.95 -71.62 20.99
C ALA A 13 7.70 -70.47 20.30
N SER A 14 6.97 -69.47 19.83
CA SER A 14 7.55 -68.24 19.30
C SER A 14 7.93 -67.30 20.45
N CYS A 15 9.23 -67.15 20.72
CA CYS A 15 9.74 -66.10 21.60
C CYS A 15 9.34 -64.72 21.06
N THR A 16 8.45 -64.01 21.74
CA THR A 16 8.12 -62.62 21.43
C THR A 16 9.26 -61.71 21.90
N SER A 17 10.25 -61.48 21.04
CA SER A 17 11.22 -60.40 21.22
C SER A 17 10.49 -59.07 21.02
N SER A 18 9.96 -58.51 22.10
CA SER A 18 9.43 -57.14 22.12
C SER A 18 10.59 -56.18 21.82
N VAL A 19 10.64 -55.67 20.59
CA VAL A 19 11.50 -54.53 20.27
C VAL A 19 10.90 -53.33 21.00
N SER A 20 11.42 -53.05 22.19
CA SER A 20 11.17 -51.81 22.90
C SER A 20 11.78 -50.68 22.06
N TYR A 21 10.94 -50.03 21.26
CA TYR A 21 11.30 -48.79 20.58
C TYR A 21 11.39 -47.69 21.65
N SER A 22 12.51 -47.67 22.36
CA SER A 22 12.90 -46.49 23.12
C SER A 22 13.13 -45.39 22.09
N PRO A 23 12.38 -44.27 22.12
CA PRO A 23 12.74 -43.13 21.30
C PRO A 23 14.12 -42.68 21.78
N ASP A 24 15.13 -42.81 20.92
CA ASP A 24 16.48 -42.36 21.23
C ASP A 24 16.42 -40.84 21.41
N SER A 25 16.39 -40.39 22.66
CA SER A 25 16.31 -38.98 23.06
C SER A 25 17.66 -38.28 22.89
N ALA A 26 18.36 -38.59 21.81
CA ALA A 26 19.80 -38.47 21.65
C ALA A 26 20.20 -37.90 20.28
N LEU A 27 19.44 -36.92 19.78
CA LEU A 27 19.89 -36.02 18.71
C LEU A 27 19.33 -34.59 18.83
N VAL A 28 18.99 -34.14 20.05
CA VAL A 28 18.86 -32.70 20.30
C VAL A 28 20.28 -32.13 20.32
N ALA A 29 20.66 -31.44 19.24
CA ALA A 29 21.92 -30.70 19.22
C ALA A 29 21.92 -29.67 20.36
N ASN A 30 23.00 -29.59 21.14
CA ASN A 30 23.19 -28.57 22.17
C ASN A 30 23.37 -27.20 21.51
N TYR A 31 22.28 -26.56 21.09
CA TYR A 31 22.23 -25.15 20.76
C TYR A 31 21.73 -24.36 21.97
N GLU A 32 22.31 -23.18 22.21
CA GLU A 32 21.77 -22.27 23.24
C GLU A 32 20.34 -21.89 22.84
N PRO A 33 19.32 -22.07 23.70
CA PRO A 33 17.92 -21.83 23.34
C PRO A 33 17.63 -20.34 23.07
N PHE A 34 18.59 -19.46 23.34
CA PHE A 34 18.58 -18.08 22.93
C PHE A 34 19.97 -17.57 22.54
N LEU A 35 19.98 -16.56 21.68
CA LEU A 35 21.12 -15.72 21.33
C LEU A 35 20.85 -14.30 21.85
N THR A 36 21.90 -13.56 22.20
CA THR A 36 21.79 -12.12 22.43
C THR A 36 22.71 -11.35 21.47
N LEU A 37 22.15 -10.39 20.74
CA LEU A 37 22.88 -9.40 19.96
C LEU A 37 22.90 -8.08 20.75
N THR A 38 24.05 -7.44 20.88
CA THR A 38 24.18 -6.12 21.51
C THR A 38 25.10 -5.22 20.72
N GLY A 39 24.83 -3.92 20.74
CA GLY A 39 25.71 -2.92 20.16
C GLY A 39 25.22 -1.52 20.47
N GLU A 40 25.72 -0.56 19.71
CA GLU A 40 25.33 0.84 19.79
C GLU A 40 25.13 1.43 18.39
N ILE A 41 24.19 2.35 18.27
CA ILE A 41 24.04 3.24 17.12
C ILE A 41 24.48 4.64 17.53
N THR A 42 25.01 5.37 16.56
CA THR A 42 25.55 6.73 16.69
C THR A 42 24.92 7.62 15.62
N ARG A 43 25.23 8.92 15.64
CA ARG A 43 24.82 9.83 14.57
C ARG A 43 25.18 9.35 13.14
N ALA A 44 26.27 8.60 12.97
CA ALA A 44 26.67 8.06 11.67
C ALA A 44 25.70 7.02 11.09
N ASP A 45 24.84 6.43 11.93
CA ASP A 45 23.83 5.46 11.53
C ASP A 45 22.50 6.13 11.09
N HIS A 46 22.35 7.45 11.27
CA HIS A 46 21.12 8.19 10.93
C HIS A 46 20.72 8.02 9.45
N GLN A 47 19.47 7.63 9.22
CA GLN A 47 18.91 7.33 7.88
C GLN A 47 19.71 6.24 7.14
N THR A 48 20.21 5.26 7.89
CA THR A 48 20.83 4.05 7.34
C THR A 48 20.09 2.79 7.81
N TYR A 49 20.47 1.64 7.25
CA TYR A 49 20.04 0.33 7.68
C TYR A 49 21.25 -0.49 8.10
N ARG A 50 21.18 -1.15 9.26
CA ARG A 50 22.19 -2.10 9.74
C ARG A 50 21.60 -3.49 9.75
N GLU A 51 22.33 -4.45 9.18
CA GLU A 51 21.94 -5.85 9.20
C GLU A 51 22.81 -6.60 10.21
N LEU A 52 22.18 -7.18 11.23
CA LEU A 52 22.86 -7.95 12.28
C LEU A 52 22.69 -9.44 11.98
N PRO A 53 23.73 -10.14 11.48
CA PRO A 53 23.63 -11.54 11.14
C PRO A 53 23.56 -12.42 12.39
N PHE A 54 22.79 -13.50 12.30
CA PHE A 54 22.74 -14.57 13.28
C PHE A 54 22.42 -15.91 12.61
N VAL A 55 22.73 -17.03 13.27
CA VAL A 55 22.44 -18.36 12.73
C VAL A 55 21.18 -18.91 13.37
N VAL A 56 20.22 -19.35 12.54
CA VAL A 56 19.09 -20.19 12.98
C VAL A 56 19.53 -21.66 12.90
N PRO A 57 19.45 -22.42 14.01
CA PRO A 57 19.76 -23.86 14.02
C PRO A 57 18.83 -24.70 13.15
N ARG A 58 19.11 -26.00 13.07
CA ARG A 58 18.17 -26.99 12.49
C ARG A 58 16.91 -27.12 13.33
N ASP A 59 15.85 -27.55 12.65
CA ASP A 59 14.59 -28.03 13.23
C ASP A 59 13.82 -27.03 14.11
N ILE A 60 14.24 -25.76 14.16
CA ILE A 60 13.51 -24.68 14.82
C ILE A 60 12.17 -24.46 14.12
N THR A 61 11.08 -24.52 14.88
CA THR A 61 9.72 -24.27 14.38
C THR A 61 9.22 -22.87 14.72
N ARG A 62 9.82 -22.19 15.71
CA ARG A 62 9.50 -20.81 16.06
C ARG A 62 10.72 -20.03 16.56
N LEU A 63 10.89 -18.81 16.06
CA LEU A 63 11.81 -17.80 16.60
C LEU A 63 11.00 -16.68 17.25
N LYS A 64 11.48 -16.17 18.39
CA LYS A 64 10.99 -14.94 19.04
C LYS A 64 12.14 -13.94 19.11
N VAL A 65 11.87 -12.66 18.86
CA VAL A 65 12.82 -11.56 19.04
C VAL A 65 12.25 -10.60 20.08
N GLU A 66 13.06 -10.23 21.06
CA GLU A 66 12.78 -9.22 22.07
C GLU A 66 13.85 -8.13 21.99
N PHE A 67 13.46 -6.93 21.59
CA PHE A 67 14.36 -5.82 21.32
C PHE A 67 14.15 -4.67 22.31
N SER A 68 15.26 -4.20 22.88
CA SER A 68 15.29 -2.99 23.70
C SER A 68 16.44 -2.09 23.26
N TYR A 69 16.21 -0.78 23.30
CA TYR A 69 17.21 0.23 23.02
C TYR A 69 16.89 1.51 23.78
N ASP A 70 17.88 2.38 23.90
CA ASP A 70 17.71 3.71 24.47
C ASP A 70 16.91 4.62 23.52
N LYS A 71 15.71 5.03 23.95
CA LYS A 71 14.81 5.92 23.22
C LYS A 71 15.01 7.41 23.57
N GLU A 72 15.97 7.73 24.44
CA GLU A 72 16.28 9.12 24.80
C GLU A 72 16.62 9.96 23.57
N ASN A 73 16.43 11.28 23.72
CA ASN A 73 16.71 12.28 22.68
C ASN A 73 16.06 11.99 21.32
N ARG A 74 14.87 11.36 21.33
CA ARG A 74 14.09 10.94 20.16
C ARG A 74 14.81 9.93 19.25
N THR A 75 15.68 9.09 19.81
CA THR A 75 16.26 7.98 19.06
C THR A 75 15.14 7.02 18.61
N VAL A 76 15.14 6.66 17.33
CA VAL A 76 14.19 5.69 16.76
C VAL A 76 14.98 4.59 16.07
N ILE A 77 14.60 3.34 16.35
CA ILE A 77 15.04 2.15 15.64
C ILE A 77 13.80 1.38 15.18
N ASP A 78 13.76 1.10 13.89
CA ASP A 78 12.77 0.26 13.22
C ASP A 78 13.30 -1.17 13.06
N LEU A 79 12.43 -2.17 13.17
CA LEU A 79 12.82 -3.58 13.15
C LEU A 79 12.28 -4.34 11.94
N GLY A 80 13.17 -5.07 11.28
CA GLY A 80 12.85 -6.03 10.23
C GLY A 80 13.54 -7.37 10.42
N LEU A 81 13.08 -8.39 9.70
CA LEU A 81 13.71 -9.70 9.69
C LEU A 81 13.93 -10.16 8.25
N ARG A 82 15.08 -10.81 8.03
CA ARG A 82 15.45 -11.46 6.77
C ARG A 82 15.89 -12.88 7.03
N ASP A 83 15.36 -13.80 6.23
CA ASP A 83 15.79 -15.19 6.17
C ASP A 83 16.66 -15.41 4.90
N PRO A 84 17.16 -16.63 4.64
CA PRO A 84 17.99 -16.91 3.45
C PRO A 84 17.26 -16.72 2.11
N GLN A 85 15.92 -16.68 2.08
CA GLN A 85 15.13 -16.41 0.86
C GLN A 85 14.93 -14.91 0.64
N GLY A 86 14.82 -14.12 1.70
CA GLY A 86 14.70 -12.66 1.60
C GLY A 86 13.95 -12.02 2.76
N GLN A 87 13.26 -10.92 2.45
CA GLN A 87 12.50 -10.19 3.47
C GLN A 87 11.44 -11.10 4.09
N ARG A 88 11.45 -11.20 5.42
CA ARG A 88 10.51 -12.02 6.18
C ARG A 88 9.42 -11.20 6.87
N GLY A 89 9.71 -9.94 7.17
CA GLY A 89 8.73 -8.97 7.69
C GLY A 89 9.37 -7.66 8.17
N TRP A 90 8.55 -6.66 8.44
CA TRP A 90 8.96 -5.32 8.87
C TRP A 90 7.95 -4.73 9.84
N SER A 91 8.35 -4.52 11.09
CA SER A 91 7.51 -3.88 12.11
C SER A 91 7.54 -2.35 12.06
N GLY A 92 8.55 -1.75 11.44
CA GLY A 92 8.91 -0.37 11.79
C GLY A 92 9.25 -0.27 13.29
N GLY A 93 8.95 0.86 13.92
CA GLY A 93 9.23 1.11 15.34
C GLY A 93 8.18 0.59 16.33
N ASN A 94 7.13 -0.09 15.88
CA ASN A 94 5.92 -0.32 16.70
C ASN A 94 5.89 -1.61 17.54
N LYS A 95 6.66 -2.64 17.17
CA LYS A 95 6.74 -3.92 17.88
C LYS A 95 8.15 -4.12 18.41
N SER A 96 8.34 -3.97 19.73
CA SER A 96 9.59 -4.35 20.41
C SER A 96 9.71 -5.86 20.66
N ILE A 97 8.62 -6.60 20.50
CA ILE A 97 8.58 -8.06 20.62
C ILE A 97 7.81 -8.60 19.42
N PHE A 98 8.38 -9.59 18.72
CA PHE A 98 7.72 -10.31 17.65
C PHE A 98 8.18 -11.77 17.60
N TYR A 99 7.43 -12.61 16.90
CA TYR A 99 7.78 -14.00 16.62
C TYR A 99 7.44 -14.37 15.18
N VAL A 100 8.14 -15.38 14.66
CA VAL A 100 7.85 -16.04 13.38
C VAL A 100 7.88 -17.54 13.62
N GLY A 101 6.79 -18.22 13.27
CA GLY A 101 6.63 -19.66 13.35
C GLY A 101 6.38 -20.32 11.99
N SER A 102 6.36 -21.65 12.02
CA SER A 102 5.93 -22.54 10.95
C SER A 102 4.53 -22.23 10.43
N THR A 103 3.59 -21.92 11.33
CA THR A 103 2.15 -21.83 11.07
C THR A 103 1.56 -20.45 11.42
N ASP A 104 2.12 -19.76 12.41
CA ASP A 104 1.72 -18.43 12.86
C ASP A 104 2.90 -17.44 12.87
N ALA A 105 2.59 -16.15 12.89
CA ALA A 105 3.57 -15.09 13.07
C ALA A 105 2.91 -13.90 13.76
N THR A 106 3.72 -13.05 14.38
CA THR A 106 3.25 -11.70 14.74
C THR A 106 2.88 -10.97 13.44
N PRO A 107 1.78 -10.20 13.39
CA PRO A 107 1.50 -9.30 12.28
C PRO A 107 2.73 -8.47 11.91
N SER A 108 2.86 -8.14 10.62
CA SER A 108 4.07 -7.65 9.93
C SER A 108 5.01 -8.73 9.37
N TYR A 109 4.93 -9.98 9.83
CA TYR A 109 5.82 -11.08 9.43
C TYR A 109 5.09 -12.24 8.74
N LYS A 110 5.77 -12.86 7.77
CA LYS A 110 5.25 -14.02 7.03
C LYS A 110 5.47 -15.32 7.83
N PRO A 111 4.44 -16.12 8.15
CA PRO A 111 4.63 -17.47 8.71
C PRO A 111 5.20 -18.43 7.65
N GLY A 112 5.56 -19.64 8.04
CA GLY A 112 6.09 -20.69 7.16
C GLY A 112 7.43 -21.24 7.63
N ARG A 113 7.99 -22.21 6.91
CA ARG A 113 9.23 -22.90 7.33
C ARG A 113 10.36 -21.93 7.72
N LEU A 114 10.93 -22.14 8.90
CA LEU A 114 12.20 -21.51 9.29
C LEU A 114 13.32 -22.35 8.69
N GLN A 115 14.17 -21.74 7.86
CA GLN A 115 15.35 -22.39 7.30
C GLN A 115 16.53 -22.32 8.26
N GLU A 116 17.29 -23.42 8.37
CA GLU A 116 18.65 -23.38 8.93
C GLU A 116 19.51 -22.40 8.12
N GLY A 117 20.38 -21.65 8.80
CA GLY A 117 21.41 -20.83 8.15
C GLY A 117 21.51 -19.39 8.69
N GLU A 118 22.17 -18.51 7.93
CA GLU A 118 22.28 -17.09 8.29
C GLU A 118 20.95 -16.36 8.05
N TRP A 119 20.42 -15.78 9.12
CA TRP A 119 19.33 -14.82 9.14
C TRP A 119 19.88 -13.46 9.57
N LYS A 120 19.10 -12.40 9.36
CA LYS A 120 19.51 -11.04 9.71
C LYS A 120 18.39 -10.29 10.39
N LEU A 121 18.67 -9.76 11.59
CA LEU A 121 17.85 -8.74 12.23
C LEU A 121 18.22 -7.40 11.57
N ILE A 122 17.24 -6.75 10.95
CA ILE A 122 17.44 -5.46 10.27
C ILE A 122 17.06 -4.35 11.25
N LEU A 123 17.97 -3.42 11.48
CA LEU A 123 17.70 -2.16 12.15
C LEU A 123 17.62 -1.06 11.10
N GLY A 124 16.46 -0.43 10.92
CA GLY A 124 16.38 0.90 10.31
C GLY A 124 16.62 1.95 11.38
N ILE A 125 17.30 3.05 11.06
CA ILE A 125 17.55 4.13 12.02
C ILE A 125 16.93 5.45 11.49
N PRO A 126 15.61 5.66 11.66
CA PRO A 126 14.93 6.88 11.23
C PRO A 126 15.52 8.14 11.83
N ASN A 127 15.89 8.10 13.12
CA ASN A 127 16.41 9.26 13.82
C ASN A 127 17.41 8.87 14.93
N ILE A 128 18.50 9.62 15.00
CA ILE A 128 19.41 9.71 16.14
C ILE A 128 20.11 11.06 16.04
N ARG A 129 20.08 11.85 17.11
CA ARG A 129 20.53 13.24 17.11
C ARG A 129 22.05 13.36 17.16
N GLU A 130 22.55 14.55 16.82
CA GLU A 130 23.97 14.89 16.88
C GLU A 130 24.54 14.66 18.28
N GLY A 131 25.75 14.10 18.36
CA GLY A 131 26.41 13.78 19.63
C GLY A 131 25.75 12.70 20.49
N GLN A 132 24.70 12.01 20.01
CA GLN A 132 24.04 10.91 20.73
C GLN A 132 24.61 9.54 20.35
N THR A 133 24.56 8.63 21.31
CA THR A 133 24.84 7.20 21.13
C THR A 133 23.78 6.42 21.90
N ALA A 134 23.06 5.51 21.23
CA ALA A 134 22.03 4.69 21.85
C ALA A 134 22.44 3.22 21.81
N LYS A 135 22.46 2.56 22.97
CA LYS A 135 22.75 1.13 23.08
C LYS A 135 21.50 0.31 22.81
N TYR A 136 21.67 -0.85 22.18
CA TYR A 136 20.58 -1.79 21.92
C TYR A 136 20.94 -3.22 22.38
N ARG A 137 19.89 -4.00 22.63
CA ARG A 137 19.93 -5.43 22.92
C ARG A 137 18.77 -6.12 22.21
N ALA A 138 19.07 -7.13 21.40
CA ALA A 138 18.10 -8.08 20.88
C ALA A 138 18.35 -9.44 21.53
N THR A 139 17.34 -10.01 22.18
CA THR A 139 17.34 -11.42 22.59
C THR A 139 16.52 -12.20 21.57
N ILE A 140 17.11 -13.24 20.98
CA ILE A 140 16.48 -14.09 19.98
C ILE A 140 16.34 -15.49 20.58
N THR A 141 15.11 -15.96 20.79
CA THR A 141 14.83 -17.27 21.40
C THR A 141 14.36 -18.25 20.33
N PHE A 142 14.89 -19.47 20.35
CA PHE A 142 14.60 -20.54 19.40
C PHE A 142 13.86 -21.70 20.06
N ASN A 143 12.64 -21.95 19.61
CA ASN A 143 11.79 -23.01 20.16
C ASN A 143 11.66 -24.18 19.18
N THR A 144 11.63 -25.38 19.76
CA THR A 144 11.29 -26.65 19.13
C THR A 144 10.13 -27.28 19.90
N PRO A 145 8.93 -27.38 19.31
CA PRO A 145 8.01 -28.44 19.70
C PRO A 145 7.45 -29.20 18.50
N GLY A 146 7.58 -30.53 18.55
CA GLY A 146 6.71 -31.50 17.86
C GLY A 146 6.81 -31.61 16.33
N PRO A 147 6.39 -32.75 15.75
CA PRO A 147 6.23 -32.90 14.31
C PRO A 147 4.95 -32.19 13.85
N GLU A 148 5.08 -30.94 13.40
CA GLU A 148 3.99 -30.25 12.72
C GLU A 148 3.89 -30.68 11.26
N HIS A 149 2.69 -31.07 10.84
CA HIS A 149 2.39 -31.31 9.43
C HIS A 149 2.31 -29.97 8.68
N PHE A 150 3.22 -29.76 7.73
CA PHE A 150 3.10 -28.69 6.76
C PHE A 150 1.85 -28.88 5.90
N GLN A 151 0.84 -28.04 6.14
CA GLN A 151 -0.06 -27.59 5.08
C GLN A 151 0.37 -26.17 4.70
N HIS A 152 1.14 -26.08 3.61
CA HIS A 152 1.09 -24.86 2.83
C HIS A 152 -0.26 -24.89 2.14
N ASP A 153 -1.24 -24.15 2.68
CA ASP A 153 -2.40 -23.81 1.90
C ASP A 153 -1.90 -22.89 0.77
N ASP A 154 -1.59 -23.49 -0.38
CA ASP A 154 -1.49 -22.80 -1.65
C ASP A 154 -2.89 -22.27 -1.99
N TYR A 155 -3.31 -21.20 -1.29
CA TYR A 155 -4.48 -20.43 -1.67
C TYR A 155 -4.23 -19.96 -3.10
N PRO A 156 -5.05 -20.38 -4.09
CA PRO A 156 -4.84 -19.96 -5.46
C PRO A 156 -4.89 -18.44 -5.50
N VAL A 157 -4.06 -17.83 -6.36
CA VAL A 157 -4.15 -16.40 -6.63
C VAL A 157 -5.49 -16.14 -7.31
N MET A 158 -6.51 -15.87 -6.50
CA MET A 158 -7.84 -15.51 -6.96
C MET A 158 -7.72 -14.18 -7.69
N VAL A 159 -7.68 -14.24 -9.02
CA VAL A 159 -7.90 -13.06 -9.88
C VAL A 159 -9.39 -12.76 -9.82
N GLU A 160 -9.78 -12.10 -8.75
CA GLU A 160 -11.18 -11.85 -8.43
C GLU A 160 -11.71 -10.70 -9.31
N VAL A 161 -12.60 -11.05 -10.24
CA VAL A 161 -13.44 -10.11 -10.99
C VAL A 161 -14.81 -10.15 -10.32
N LEU A 162 -15.09 -9.18 -9.46
CA LEU A 162 -16.37 -9.08 -8.73
C LEU A 162 -17.52 -8.58 -9.61
N SER A 163 -17.21 -7.85 -10.68
CA SER A 163 -18.17 -7.32 -11.65
C SER A 163 -17.51 -7.22 -13.02
N ASP A 164 -18.17 -7.69 -14.06
CA ASP A 164 -17.74 -7.62 -15.47
C ASP A 164 -18.19 -6.31 -16.16
N LYS A 165 -18.76 -5.37 -15.40
CA LYS A 165 -19.38 -4.15 -15.93
C LYS A 165 -18.40 -2.99 -15.96
N ALA A 166 -18.42 -2.24 -17.05
CA ALA A 166 -17.77 -0.94 -17.09
C ALA A 166 -18.54 0.08 -16.25
N GLY A 167 -17.84 0.89 -15.46
CA GLY A 167 -18.48 1.83 -14.54
C GLY A 167 -17.52 2.63 -13.68
N TRP A 168 -18.10 3.48 -12.83
CA TRP A 168 -17.41 4.20 -11.77
C TRP A 168 -17.33 3.32 -10.53
N TYR A 169 -16.11 2.97 -10.12
CA TYR A 169 -15.85 2.24 -8.89
C TYR A 169 -15.16 3.16 -7.89
N ARG A 170 -15.69 3.21 -6.67
CA ARG A 170 -15.25 4.09 -5.59
C ARG A 170 -14.46 3.31 -4.56
N GLY A 171 -13.33 3.86 -4.13
CA GLY A 171 -12.50 3.18 -3.15
C GLY A 171 -11.47 4.06 -2.47
N ASP A 172 -10.70 3.42 -1.61
CA ASP A 172 -9.63 4.01 -0.84
C ASP A 172 -8.29 3.37 -1.25
N PHE A 173 -7.31 4.19 -1.61
CA PHE A 173 -6.00 3.72 -2.06
C PHE A 173 -4.94 3.65 -0.96
N HIS A 174 -5.28 4.00 0.28
CA HIS A 174 -4.31 4.10 1.37
C HIS A 174 -4.93 3.72 2.72
N THR A 175 -4.68 2.50 3.21
CA THR A 175 -5.15 2.03 4.53
C THR A 175 -4.15 1.10 5.20
N HIS A 176 -4.09 1.15 6.54
CA HIS A 176 -3.14 0.38 7.38
C HIS A 176 -3.86 -0.57 8.34
N THR A 177 -3.15 -1.60 8.79
CA THR A 177 -3.65 -2.64 9.71
C THR A 177 -2.61 -2.98 10.77
N ALA A 178 -2.88 -4.01 11.60
CA ALA A 178 -1.90 -4.60 12.50
C ALA A 178 -0.59 -5.04 11.82
N HIS A 179 -0.60 -5.24 10.49
CA HIS A 179 0.57 -5.65 9.73
C HIS A 179 1.56 -4.49 9.47
N SER A 180 1.14 -3.24 9.58
CA SER A 180 1.98 -2.10 9.96
C SER A 180 1.61 -1.67 11.38
N ASP A 181 1.14 -0.45 11.56
CA ASP A 181 0.85 0.28 12.80
C ASP A 181 -0.62 0.72 12.95
N GLY A 182 -1.48 0.30 12.01
CA GLY A 182 -2.92 0.34 12.19
C GLY A 182 -3.34 -0.32 13.49
N SER A 183 -3.97 0.44 14.37
CA SER A 183 -4.31 0.07 15.74
C SER A 183 -5.74 0.52 16.07
N CYS A 184 -6.48 -0.20 16.89
CA CYS A 184 -7.84 0.19 17.25
C CYS A 184 -8.20 -0.23 18.67
N ASP A 185 -9.26 0.36 19.21
CA ASP A 185 -9.64 0.15 20.60
C ASP A 185 -10.46 -1.15 20.72
N VAL A 186 -9.93 -2.14 21.45
CA VAL A 186 -10.57 -3.42 21.77
C VAL A 186 -10.78 -3.46 23.29
N ASP A 187 -12.04 -3.53 23.73
CA ASP A 187 -12.44 -3.53 25.15
C ASP A 187 -11.79 -2.41 26.01
N GLY A 188 -11.55 -1.25 25.39
CA GLY A 188 -10.94 -0.07 26.02
C GLY A 188 -9.41 -0.02 25.98
N VAL A 189 -8.74 -1.03 25.41
CA VAL A 189 -7.29 -1.11 25.22
C VAL A 189 -6.93 -0.84 23.77
N ARG A 190 -5.85 -0.10 23.52
CA ARG A 190 -5.33 0.16 22.18
C ARG A 190 -4.47 -1.01 21.72
N GLU A 191 -4.97 -1.78 20.76
CA GLU A 191 -4.32 -3.00 20.26
C GLU A 191 -4.09 -2.91 18.73
N PRO A 192 -3.16 -3.71 18.15
CA PRO A 192 -2.99 -3.80 16.70
C PRO A 192 -4.30 -4.20 16.01
N CYS A 193 -4.76 -3.45 15.01
CA CYS A 193 -6.11 -3.60 14.47
C CYS A 193 -6.18 -4.74 13.42
N PRO A 194 -6.99 -5.79 13.62
CA PRO A 194 -7.06 -6.89 12.66
C PRO A 194 -7.61 -6.43 11.29
N PRO A 195 -7.03 -6.89 10.15
CA PRO A 195 -7.43 -6.44 8.81
C PRO A 195 -8.94 -6.48 8.50
N ARG A 196 -9.69 -7.43 9.07
CA ARG A 196 -11.16 -7.50 8.95
C ARG A 196 -11.87 -6.18 9.31
N GLU A 197 -11.36 -5.43 10.29
CA GLU A 197 -11.99 -4.19 10.75
C GLU A 197 -11.88 -3.10 9.66
N THR A 198 -10.79 -3.13 8.87
CA THR A 198 -10.58 -2.29 7.66
C THR A 198 -11.54 -2.72 6.55
N PHE A 199 -11.72 -4.02 6.32
CA PHE A 199 -12.65 -4.51 5.29
C PHE A 199 -14.11 -4.18 5.64
N TYR A 200 -14.51 -4.35 6.92
CA TYR A 200 -15.82 -3.92 7.39
C TYR A 200 -15.99 -2.41 7.29
N ALA A 201 -14.96 -1.60 7.57
CA ALA A 201 -15.01 -0.16 7.39
C ALA A 201 -15.31 0.25 5.94
N ALA A 202 -14.59 -0.35 4.98
CA ALA A 202 -14.75 -0.06 3.57
C ALA A 202 -16.16 -0.44 3.07
N ARG A 203 -16.66 -1.62 3.46
CA ARG A 203 -18.03 -2.04 3.18
C ARG A 203 -19.07 -1.09 3.79
N ASP A 204 -18.90 -0.74 5.07
CA ASP A 204 -19.85 0.14 5.79
C ASP A 204 -19.82 1.59 5.26
N ALA A 205 -18.70 2.01 4.66
CA ALA A 205 -18.56 3.26 3.92
C ALA A 205 -19.11 3.19 2.46
N GLY A 206 -19.56 2.02 2.01
CA GLY A 206 -20.10 1.82 0.66
C GLY A 206 -19.05 1.88 -0.45
N LEU A 207 -17.82 1.45 -0.19
CA LEU A 207 -16.75 1.37 -1.19
C LEU A 207 -16.86 0.08 -2.02
N ASP A 208 -16.57 0.19 -3.32
CA ASP A 208 -16.40 -0.95 -4.24
C ASP A 208 -15.04 -1.62 -4.07
N PHE A 209 -14.01 -0.87 -3.65
CA PHE A 209 -12.66 -1.40 -3.40
C PHE A 209 -11.95 -0.72 -2.23
N VAL A 210 -11.00 -1.44 -1.61
CA VAL A 210 -10.04 -0.88 -0.65
C VAL A 210 -8.66 -1.47 -0.88
N ALA A 211 -7.64 -0.62 -0.98
CA ALA A 211 -6.25 -1.02 -1.00
C ALA A 211 -5.69 -1.04 0.43
N VAL A 212 -5.07 -2.15 0.82
CA VAL A 212 -4.42 -2.29 2.13
C VAL A 212 -2.91 -2.31 1.94
N THR A 213 -2.26 -1.27 2.45
CA THR A 213 -0.93 -0.81 2.04
C THR A 213 0.03 -0.74 3.21
N ASP A 214 0.00 -1.72 4.12
CA ASP A 214 0.86 -1.75 5.32
C ASP A 214 2.35 -1.48 4.98
N HIS A 215 2.96 -0.57 5.74
CA HIS A 215 4.37 -0.14 5.61
C HIS A 215 5.36 -1.30 5.40
N ASN A 216 6.02 -1.32 4.23
CA ASN A 216 7.11 -2.24 3.85
C ASN A 216 6.79 -3.74 4.00
N THR A 217 5.51 -4.13 4.02
CA THR A 217 5.07 -5.53 4.10
C THR A 217 3.87 -5.81 3.19
N ILE A 218 3.65 -7.10 2.90
CA ILE A 218 2.48 -7.59 2.15
C ILE A 218 1.75 -8.72 2.91
N THR A 219 2.11 -8.92 4.19
CA THR A 219 1.65 -10.04 5.02
C THR A 219 0.17 -9.99 5.38
N GLN A 220 -0.47 -8.82 5.27
CA GLN A 220 -1.91 -8.62 5.38
C GLN A 220 -2.70 -9.39 4.30
N ARG A 221 -2.09 -9.69 3.15
CA ARG A 221 -2.70 -10.37 2.01
C ARG A 221 -3.25 -11.76 2.38
N ASP A 222 -2.63 -12.46 3.33
CA ASP A 222 -3.12 -13.74 3.85
C ASP A 222 -4.52 -13.63 4.50
N SER A 223 -4.90 -12.44 4.98
CA SER A 223 -6.25 -12.19 5.53
C SER A 223 -7.32 -12.11 4.44
N PHE A 224 -6.96 -11.74 3.20
CA PHE A 224 -7.91 -11.55 2.11
C PHE A 224 -8.57 -12.90 1.77
N PHE A 225 -7.75 -13.95 1.62
CA PHE A 225 -8.20 -15.32 1.35
C PHE A 225 -9.03 -15.93 2.49
N ARG A 226 -8.81 -15.50 3.74
CA ARG A 226 -9.49 -16.04 4.92
C ARG A 226 -10.83 -15.35 5.24
N GLN A 227 -11.07 -14.16 4.68
CA GLN A 227 -12.12 -13.25 5.16
C GLN A 227 -12.92 -12.53 4.05
N GLY A 228 -12.69 -12.86 2.77
CA GLY A 228 -13.25 -12.17 1.60
C GLY A 228 -14.67 -11.62 1.79
N ILE A 229 -14.83 -10.32 1.58
CA ILE A 229 -16.08 -9.60 1.84
C ILE A 229 -16.89 -9.50 0.54
N GLU A 230 -18.15 -9.93 0.63
CA GLU A 230 -19.08 -9.88 -0.51
C GLU A 230 -19.20 -8.46 -1.08
N ASN A 231 -19.04 -8.33 -2.39
CA ASN A 231 -19.13 -7.07 -3.15
C ASN A 231 -18.09 -5.98 -2.79
N LEU A 232 -16.97 -6.34 -2.13
CA LEU A 232 -15.85 -5.43 -1.86
C LEU A 232 -14.52 -6.00 -2.39
N LEU A 233 -13.92 -5.33 -3.37
CA LEU A 233 -12.62 -5.73 -3.91
C LEU A 233 -11.48 -5.37 -2.94
N LEU A 234 -10.81 -6.39 -2.40
CA LEU A 234 -9.62 -6.21 -1.59
C LEU A 234 -8.38 -6.12 -2.48
N VAL A 235 -7.82 -4.92 -2.62
CA VAL A 235 -6.66 -4.65 -3.48
C VAL A 235 -5.37 -4.80 -2.66
N PRO A 236 -4.45 -5.71 -3.03
CA PRO A 236 -3.20 -5.86 -2.30
C PRO A 236 -2.26 -4.70 -2.65
N GLY A 237 -1.49 -4.22 -1.68
CA GLY A 237 -0.48 -3.21 -1.90
C GLY A 237 0.52 -3.12 -0.74
N THR A 238 1.55 -2.31 -0.91
CA THR A 238 2.54 -2.02 0.12
C THR A 238 2.89 -0.53 0.06
N GLU A 239 2.83 0.16 1.19
CA GLU A 239 3.44 1.48 1.30
C GLU A 239 4.95 1.33 1.48
N ILE A 240 5.69 1.70 0.45
CA ILE A 240 7.15 1.71 0.47
C ILE A 240 7.60 2.95 1.22
N THR A 241 8.02 2.71 2.46
CA THR A 241 8.27 3.69 3.49
C THR A 241 9.78 3.85 3.65
N THR A 242 10.33 4.91 3.06
CA THR A 242 11.77 5.20 3.08
C THR A 242 12.08 6.40 3.97
N PHE A 243 13.36 6.66 4.26
CA PHE A 243 13.79 7.89 4.95
C PHE A 243 13.53 9.19 4.16
N HIS A 244 13.18 9.09 2.87
CA HIS A 244 13.14 10.22 1.93
C HIS A 244 11.80 10.40 1.21
N GLY A 245 10.83 9.51 1.40
CA GLY A 245 9.59 9.51 0.63
C GLY A 245 8.80 8.23 0.90
N HIS A 246 7.47 8.35 0.89
CA HIS A 246 6.56 7.20 0.91
C HIS A 246 5.86 7.04 -0.44
N ALA A 247 5.62 5.81 -0.85
CA ALA A 247 4.92 5.50 -2.10
C ALA A 247 4.19 4.16 -2.04
N ASN A 248 2.88 4.17 -2.30
CA ASN A 248 2.12 2.93 -2.47
C ASN A 248 2.48 2.26 -3.79
N VAL A 249 2.87 0.99 -3.71
CA VAL A 249 2.84 0.07 -4.85
C VAL A 249 1.53 -0.70 -4.75
N ILE A 250 0.64 -0.50 -5.72
CA ILE A 250 -0.72 -1.05 -5.72
C ILE A 250 -0.79 -2.21 -6.71
N GLY A 251 -1.11 -3.41 -6.21
CA GLY A 251 -1.18 -4.65 -6.96
C GLY A 251 -0.03 -5.63 -6.72
N ASN A 252 0.99 -5.29 -5.90
CA ASN A 252 2.07 -6.24 -5.61
C ASN A 252 1.59 -7.41 -4.75
N THR A 253 2.13 -8.59 -5.01
CA THR A 253 1.80 -9.84 -4.30
C THR A 253 2.89 -10.28 -3.33
N ASP A 254 4.09 -9.73 -3.48
CA ASP A 254 5.33 -10.16 -2.84
C ASP A 254 6.09 -8.98 -2.21
N PHE A 255 7.05 -9.29 -1.35
CA PHE A 255 7.90 -8.28 -0.72
C PHE A 255 8.74 -7.54 -1.76
N LEU A 256 8.79 -6.22 -1.62
CA LEU A 256 9.57 -5.30 -2.45
C LEU A 256 10.81 -4.83 -1.66
N ASP A 257 11.90 -4.52 -2.35
CA ASP A 257 13.05 -3.89 -1.67
C ASP A 257 12.72 -2.41 -1.43
N PHE A 258 12.70 -1.98 -0.16
CA PHE A 258 12.35 -0.61 0.27
C PHE A 258 13.53 0.20 0.82
N GLN A 259 14.68 -0.46 1.05
CA GLN A 259 15.83 0.11 1.75
C GLN A 259 16.63 1.10 0.88
N LEU A 260 16.03 2.23 0.52
CA LEU A 260 16.59 3.21 -0.41
C LEU A 260 17.97 3.72 0.04
N GLY A 261 18.91 3.80 -0.89
CA GLY A 261 20.32 4.15 -0.65
C GLY A 261 21.19 2.98 -0.18
N SER A 262 20.61 1.81 0.16
CA SER A 262 21.38 0.60 0.48
C SER A 262 21.82 -0.17 -0.77
N PRO A 263 22.75 -1.13 -0.68
CA PRO A 263 23.08 -2.03 -1.79
C PRO A 263 21.88 -2.84 -2.33
N ARG A 264 20.78 -2.99 -1.56
CA ARG A 264 19.56 -3.68 -2.01
C ARG A 264 18.66 -2.81 -2.87
N LEU A 265 18.59 -1.49 -2.59
CA LEU A 265 17.85 -0.50 -3.36
C LEU A 265 18.71 0.79 -3.50
N PRO A 266 19.74 0.80 -4.35
CA PRO A 266 20.63 1.96 -4.45
C PRO A 266 19.92 3.22 -4.98
N THR A 267 18.97 3.02 -5.90
CA THR A 267 18.08 4.03 -6.47
C THR A 267 16.65 3.50 -6.48
N LEU A 268 15.68 4.39 -6.69
CA LEU A 268 14.26 4.01 -6.84
C LEU A 268 14.01 3.12 -8.07
N THR A 269 14.91 3.11 -9.05
CA THR A 269 14.79 2.35 -10.31
C THR A 269 14.40 0.89 -10.11
N LYS A 270 15.09 0.19 -9.18
CA LYS A 270 14.81 -1.23 -8.94
C LYS A 270 13.44 -1.48 -8.30
N LEU A 271 12.94 -0.55 -7.48
CA LEU A 271 11.57 -0.64 -6.96
C LEU A 271 10.55 -0.49 -8.10
N LEU A 272 10.79 0.46 -9.02
CA LEU A 272 9.96 0.64 -10.21
C LEU A 272 10.01 -0.62 -11.09
N ASP A 273 11.17 -1.27 -11.24
CA ASP A 273 11.31 -2.54 -11.96
C ASP A 273 10.51 -3.67 -11.30
N GLN A 274 10.50 -3.75 -9.96
CA GLN A 274 9.68 -4.72 -9.21
C GLN A 274 8.18 -4.43 -9.33
N ALA A 275 7.76 -3.16 -9.32
CA ALA A 275 6.37 -2.76 -9.51
C ALA A 275 5.87 -3.10 -10.93
N ASP A 276 6.64 -2.77 -11.97
CA ASP A 276 6.32 -3.10 -13.36
C ASP A 276 6.26 -4.62 -13.57
N ALA A 277 7.19 -5.38 -12.98
CA ALA A 277 7.19 -6.85 -13.05
C ALA A 277 5.97 -7.49 -12.35
N ALA A 278 5.44 -6.87 -11.31
CA ALA A 278 4.20 -7.28 -10.64
C ALA A 278 2.93 -6.85 -11.39
N GLY A 279 3.05 -6.05 -12.46
CA GLY A 279 1.90 -5.41 -13.13
C GLY A 279 1.21 -4.34 -12.27
N ALA A 280 1.84 -3.92 -11.18
CA ALA A 280 1.36 -2.93 -10.22
C ALA A 280 1.40 -1.50 -10.81
N PHE A 281 0.93 -0.52 -10.04
CA PHE A 281 1.28 0.88 -10.27
C PHE A 281 1.89 1.52 -9.02
N VAL A 282 2.69 2.56 -9.22
CA VAL A 282 3.28 3.35 -8.12
C VAL A 282 2.56 4.69 -7.97
N SER A 283 2.10 4.97 -6.76
CA SER A 283 1.64 6.29 -6.31
C SER A 283 2.65 6.87 -5.33
N VAL A 284 3.01 8.15 -5.48
CA VAL A 284 3.75 8.87 -4.42
C VAL A 284 2.75 9.41 -3.39
N ASN A 285 2.96 9.07 -2.12
CA ASN A 285 2.02 9.38 -1.04
C ASN A 285 2.33 10.74 -0.41
N HIS A 286 1.26 11.47 -0.07
CA HIS A 286 1.23 12.75 0.65
C HIS A 286 2.47 13.66 0.50
N PRO A 287 2.97 13.95 -0.73
CA PRO A 287 4.34 14.42 -0.93
C PRO A 287 4.63 15.82 -0.39
N GLY A 288 3.57 16.59 -0.09
CA GLY A 288 3.66 17.93 0.50
C GLY A 288 3.70 17.97 2.03
N LEU A 289 3.69 16.82 2.72
CA LEU A 289 3.91 16.76 4.17
C LEU A 289 5.37 17.08 4.54
N PRO A 290 5.65 17.49 5.80
CA PRO A 290 7.02 17.64 6.27
C PRO A 290 7.72 16.28 6.39
N SER A 291 9.04 16.28 6.20
CA SER A 291 9.90 15.09 6.33
C SER A 291 10.99 15.31 7.38
N GLY A 292 11.53 14.22 7.95
CA GLY A 292 12.61 14.24 8.96
C GLY A 292 12.14 13.74 10.33
N GLU A 293 12.73 14.25 11.42
CA GLU A 293 12.40 13.79 12.80
C GLU A 293 10.91 13.93 13.16
N ILE A 294 10.19 14.87 12.56
CA ILE A 294 8.75 15.06 12.79
C ILE A 294 7.88 13.97 12.14
N CYS A 295 8.33 13.41 11.02
CA CYS A 295 7.62 12.42 10.22
C CYS A 295 8.65 11.82 9.24
N MET A 296 9.12 10.60 9.50
CA MET A 296 10.17 9.98 8.68
C MET A 296 9.67 9.81 7.25
N GLY A 297 10.27 10.49 6.27
CA GLY A 297 9.98 10.25 4.86
C GLY A 297 8.62 10.71 4.34
N CYS A 298 7.76 11.30 5.18
CA CYS A 298 6.38 11.61 4.78
C CYS A 298 6.31 12.67 3.65
N GLY A 299 7.24 13.63 3.65
CA GLY A 299 7.48 14.52 2.51
C GLY A 299 8.40 13.89 1.47
N TRP A 300 8.05 14.01 0.19
CA TRP A 300 8.85 13.42 -0.90
C TRP A 300 10.11 14.26 -1.21
N THR A 301 11.26 13.68 -0.89
CA THR A 301 12.61 14.24 -1.02
C THR A 301 13.57 13.30 -1.78
N VAL A 302 13.04 12.21 -2.36
CA VAL A 302 13.80 11.27 -3.19
C VAL A 302 14.36 12.00 -4.42
N LYS A 303 15.67 11.97 -4.56
CA LYS A 303 16.38 12.56 -5.72
C LYS A 303 16.16 11.72 -6.98
N ASP A 304 16.26 12.38 -8.13
CA ASP A 304 16.34 11.72 -9.44
C ASP A 304 15.19 10.72 -9.70
N THR A 305 13.99 11.07 -9.23
CA THR A 305 12.77 10.27 -9.43
C THR A 305 12.39 10.25 -10.91
N ASP A 306 12.30 9.05 -11.50
CA ASP A 306 11.78 8.89 -12.87
C ASP A 306 10.24 9.00 -12.88
N TRP A 307 9.77 10.25 -12.97
CA TRP A 307 8.35 10.58 -13.06
C TRP A 307 7.65 10.05 -14.32
N SER A 308 8.35 9.42 -15.26
CA SER A 308 7.70 8.72 -16.39
C SER A 308 7.20 7.32 -16.02
N ARG A 309 7.69 6.76 -14.91
CA ARG A 309 7.32 5.42 -14.38
C ARG A 309 6.45 5.48 -13.12
N VAL A 310 6.34 6.64 -12.48
CA VAL A 310 5.30 6.88 -11.47
C VAL A 310 3.96 7.04 -12.20
N THR A 311 2.90 6.40 -11.70
CA THR A 311 1.57 6.45 -12.32
C THR A 311 0.69 7.51 -11.67
N ALA A 312 0.75 7.63 -10.34
CA ALA A 312 -0.15 8.47 -9.57
C ALA A 312 0.56 9.34 -8.52
N ILE A 313 -0.13 10.39 -8.08
CA ILE A 313 0.21 11.17 -6.89
C ILE A 313 -1.00 11.16 -5.97
N GLU A 314 -0.79 10.87 -4.68
CA GLU A 314 -1.78 11.11 -3.64
C GLU A 314 -1.91 12.63 -3.44
N VAL A 315 -2.84 13.23 -4.17
CA VAL A 315 -3.13 14.66 -4.12
C VAL A 315 -3.84 15.01 -2.81
N ALA A 316 -4.70 14.12 -2.33
CA ALA A 316 -5.48 14.30 -1.11
C ALA A 316 -5.30 13.10 -0.17
N ASN A 317 -4.75 13.38 1.02
CA ASN A 317 -4.51 12.42 2.08
C ASN A 317 -5.43 12.75 3.26
N GLY A 318 -6.10 11.75 3.84
CA GLY A 318 -7.11 11.96 4.88
C GLY A 318 -6.58 12.68 6.12
N SER A 319 -5.35 12.37 6.56
CA SER A 319 -4.72 13.03 7.72
C SER A 319 -4.52 14.52 7.51
N SER A 320 -4.21 14.94 6.28
CA SER A 320 -4.08 16.35 5.89
C SER A 320 -5.45 17.07 5.84
N LEU A 321 -6.47 16.43 5.26
CA LEU A 321 -7.82 16.99 5.17
C LEU A 321 -8.48 17.12 6.56
N ARG A 322 -8.29 16.13 7.45
CA ARG A 322 -8.83 16.14 8.81
C ARG A 322 -8.31 17.32 9.65
N GLN A 323 -7.08 17.77 9.41
CA GLN A 323 -6.51 18.95 10.07
C GLN A 323 -6.99 20.29 9.49
N GLY A 324 -7.92 20.28 8.53
CA GLY A 324 -8.37 21.48 7.81
C GLY A 324 -7.33 22.02 6.82
N GLY A 325 -6.28 21.25 6.54
CA GLY A 325 -5.25 21.61 5.57
C GLY A 325 -5.76 21.49 4.12
N PRO A 326 -5.11 22.17 3.16
CA PRO A 326 -5.35 21.90 1.75
C PRO A 326 -4.94 20.46 1.40
N ALA A 327 -5.47 19.92 0.31
CA ALA A 327 -5.01 18.67 -0.29
C ALA A 327 -3.48 18.72 -0.49
N ALA A 328 -2.72 17.99 0.35
CA ALA A 328 -1.30 18.24 0.56
C ALA A 328 -0.44 18.00 -0.70
N GLY A 329 -0.82 17.02 -1.52
CA GLY A 329 -0.15 16.71 -2.78
C GLY A 329 -0.54 17.63 -3.94
N LEU A 330 -1.59 18.46 -3.84
CA LEU A 330 -2.12 19.25 -4.96
C LEU A 330 -1.07 20.14 -5.64
N ARG A 331 -0.31 20.92 -4.85
CA ARG A 331 0.76 21.78 -5.41
C ARG A 331 1.92 20.98 -6.00
N PHE A 332 2.23 19.81 -5.42
CA PHE A 332 3.30 18.94 -5.89
C PHE A 332 2.94 18.33 -7.25
N TRP A 333 1.71 17.81 -7.36
CA TRP A 333 1.14 17.30 -8.60
C TRP A 333 1.01 18.39 -9.68
N ASP A 334 0.45 19.57 -9.37
CA ASP A 334 0.36 20.70 -10.30
C ASP A 334 1.74 21.11 -10.86
N ASN A 335 2.80 21.07 -10.05
CA ASN A 335 4.15 21.37 -10.52
C ASN A 335 4.67 20.30 -11.50
N LEU A 336 4.34 19.02 -11.30
CA LEU A 336 4.74 17.93 -12.19
C LEU A 336 3.94 17.94 -13.51
N LEU A 337 2.64 18.29 -13.46
CA LEU A 337 1.82 18.49 -14.66
C LEU A 337 2.38 19.63 -15.55
N GLN A 338 2.82 20.74 -14.96
CA GLN A 338 3.43 21.86 -15.70
C GLN A 338 4.79 21.48 -16.32
N GLN A 339 5.57 20.62 -15.66
CA GLN A 339 6.77 20.01 -16.23
C GLN A 339 6.44 19.02 -17.38
N GLY A 340 5.17 18.61 -17.51
CA GLY A 340 4.64 17.80 -18.60
C GLY A 340 4.49 16.31 -18.27
N HIS A 341 4.65 15.93 -17.00
CA HIS A 341 4.33 14.58 -16.54
C HIS A 341 2.81 14.38 -16.56
N ARG A 342 2.38 13.12 -16.70
CA ARG A 342 0.96 12.76 -16.87
C ARG A 342 0.54 11.80 -15.76
N LEU A 343 0.59 12.32 -14.54
CA LEU A 343 0.36 11.57 -13.32
C LEU A 343 -1.11 11.67 -12.93
N THR A 344 -1.73 10.57 -12.56
CA THR A 344 -3.12 10.54 -12.08
C THR A 344 -3.20 11.04 -10.64
N ALA A 345 -4.02 12.06 -10.38
CA ALA A 345 -4.40 12.43 -9.02
C ALA A 345 -5.31 11.35 -8.41
N ILE A 346 -4.88 10.81 -7.28
CA ILE A 346 -5.69 9.94 -6.40
C ILE A 346 -5.72 10.50 -4.98
N GLY A 347 -6.54 9.92 -4.12
CA GLY A 347 -6.52 10.13 -2.69
C GLY A 347 -6.81 8.85 -1.91
N GLY A 348 -6.41 8.85 -0.64
CA GLY A 348 -6.68 7.77 0.30
C GLY A 348 -6.78 8.29 1.73
N SER A 349 -7.47 7.53 2.58
CA SER A 349 -7.70 7.97 3.96
C SER A 349 -6.42 8.01 4.78
N ASP A 350 -5.48 7.11 4.49
CA ASP A 350 -4.30 6.89 5.34
C ASP A 350 -4.75 6.51 6.77
N ASN A 351 -5.78 5.67 6.84
CA ASN A 351 -6.42 5.26 8.09
C ASN A 351 -5.54 4.28 8.88
N HIS A 352 -5.29 4.66 10.13
CA HIS A 352 -4.58 3.88 11.14
C HIS A 352 -5.49 3.45 12.32
N ASP A 353 -6.81 3.64 12.19
CA ASP A 353 -7.82 3.25 13.18
C ASP A 353 -9.09 2.79 12.47
N ALA A 354 -9.13 1.51 12.14
CA ALA A 354 -10.25 0.91 11.46
C ALA A 354 -11.46 0.63 12.38
N LYS A 355 -11.56 1.28 13.55
CA LYS A 355 -12.81 1.36 14.34
C LYS A 355 -13.30 2.81 14.55
N ASP A 356 -12.49 3.82 14.29
CA ASP A 356 -12.93 5.22 14.24
C ASP A 356 -13.69 5.53 12.94
N ARG A 357 -14.95 5.08 12.88
CA ARG A 357 -15.90 5.42 11.80
C ARG A 357 -16.25 6.90 11.77
N THR A 358 -15.99 7.65 12.84
CA THR A 358 -16.45 9.03 13.02
C THR A 358 -15.48 10.09 12.51
N GLY A 359 -14.22 9.72 12.31
CA GLY A 359 -13.16 10.67 11.95
C GLY A 359 -12.55 11.42 13.15
N ALA A 360 -12.94 11.07 14.38
CA ALA A 360 -12.68 11.88 15.57
C ALA A 360 -11.20 11.91 15.97
N LYS A 361 -10.49 10.80 15.82
CA LYS A 361 -9.06 10.59 16.11
C LYS A 361 -8.23 10.52 14.83
N GLN A 362 -8.70 9.77 13.84
CA GLN A 362 -8.04 9.51 12.55
C GLN A 362 -9.00 9.76 11.40
N PRO A 363 -8.54 10.02 10.16
CA PRO A 363 -9.43 10.03 8.99
C PRO A 363 -10.15 8.67 8.84
N PRO A 364 -11.47 8.64 8.59
CA PRO A 364 -12.18 7.38 8.39
C PRO A 364 -11.87 6.80 7.00
N ILE A 365 -11.91 5.47 6.88
CA ILE A 365 -11.70 4.76 5.61
C ILE A 365 -12.70 5.26 4.56
N GLY A 366 -12.20 5.53 3.34
CA GLY A 366 -12.97 6.13 2.26
C GLY A 366 -13.01 7.66 2.25
N TYR A 367 -12.33 8.35 3.17
CA TYR A 367 -12.25 9.83 3.20
C TYR A 367 -10.81 10.35 3.12
N PRO A 368 -10.38 10.93 1.97
CA PRO A 368 -11.14 11.13 0.73
C PRO A 368 -11.40 9.82 -0.04
N THR A 369 -12.42 9.81 -0.89
CA THR A 369 -12.68 8.68 -1.80
C THR A 369 -12.04 8.94 -3.16
N THR A 370 -11.45 7.93 -3.79
CA THR A 370 -11.10 7.99 -5.21
C THR A 370 -12.13 7.20 -6.03
N ALA A 371 -12.66 7.82 -7.08
CA ALA A 371 -13.53 7.16 -8.04
C ALA A 371 -12.78 6.93 -9.36
N VAL A 372 -12.75 5.68 -9.80
CA VAL A 372 -12.01 5.21 -10.97
C VAL A 372 -13.00 4.69 -12.00
N TYR A 373 -12.94 5.18 -13.25
CA TYR A 373 -13.66 4.54 -14.34
C TYR A 373 -12.87 3.30 -14.79
N SER A 374 -13.51 2.13 -14.73
CA SER A 374 -12.90 0.87 -15.19
C SER A 374 -13.84 0.07 -16.10
N SER A 375 -13.28 -0.94 -16.77
CA SER A 375 -14.00 -1.96 -17.54
C SER A 375 -14.69 -3.01 -16.67
N ASP A 376 -14.20 -3.21 -15.45
CA ASP A 376 -14.57 -4.30 -14.55
C ASP A 376 -14.11 -3.97 -13.11
N LEU A 377 -14.71 -4.63 -12.12
CA LEU A 377 -14.26 -4.55 -10.72
C LEU A 377 -13.27 -5.69 -10.44
N SER A 378 -12.01 -5.47 -10.79
CA SER A 378 -10.88 -6.33 -10.43
C SER A 378 -9.64 -5.49 -10.13
N THR A 379 -8.65 -6.06 -9.43
CA THR A 379 -7.37 -5.37 -9.17
C THR A 379 -6.73 -4.87 -10.46
N ARG A 380 -6.75 -5.67 -11.53
CA ARG A 380 -6.26 -5.27 -12.86
C ARG A 380 -7.10 -4.14 -13.44
N GLY A 381 -8.42 -4.24 -13.37
CA GLY A 381 -9.35 -3.22 -13.84
C GLY A 381 -9.11 -1.87 -13.16
N ILE A 382 -8.94 -1.84 -11.84
CA ILE A 382 -8.66 -0.62 -11.08
C ILE A 382 -7.28 -0.04 -11.46
N ILE A 383 -6.24 -0.88 -11.58
CA ILE A 383 -4.90 -0.46 -12.00
C ILE A 383 -4.92 0.20 -13.39
N GLU A 384 -5.56 -0.41 -14.38
CA GLU A 384 -5.66 0.15 -15.74
C GLU A 384 -6.58 1.38 -15.80
N GLY A 385 -7.62 1.42 -14.97
CA GLY A 385 -8.47 2.60 -14.78
C GLY A 385 -7.68 3.80 -14.24
N VAL A 386 -6.81 3.61 -13.24
CA VAL A 386 -5.91 4.66 -12.73
C VAL A 386 -4.89 5.10 -13.79
N LYS A 387 -4.27 4.15 -14.52
CA LYS A 387 -3.35 4.45 -15.63
C LYS A 387 -4.02 5.23 -16.77
N SER A 388 -5.33 5.04 -16.99
CA SER A 388 -6.09 5.80 -18.00
C SER A 388 -6.24 7.28 -17.68
N GLY A 389 -6.08 7.66 -16.40
CA GLY A 389 -6.33 9.00 -15.89
C GLY A 389 -7.81 9.39 -15.80
N ARG A 390 -8.76 8.51 -16.12
CA ARG A 390 -10.20 8.76 -15.98
C ARG A 390 -10.67 8.54 -14.53
N VAL A 391 -10.19 9.43 -13.67
CA VAL A 391 -10.31 9.35 -12.21
C VAL A 391 -10.72 10.72 -11.64
N PHE A 392 -11.52 10.72 -10.57
CA PHE A 392 -11.73 11.90 -9.73
C PHE A 392 -11.61 11.55 -8.23
N ILE A 393 -11.32 12.56 -7.42
CA ILE A 393 -11.26 12.46 -5.96
C ILE A 393 -12.44 13.23 -5.37
N ASP A 394 -13.14 12.60 -4.43
CA ASP A 394 -14.17 13.22 -3.60
C ASP A 394 -13.58 13.60 -2.23
N LEU A 395 -13.59 14.90 -1.94
CA LEU A 395 -13.07 15.52 -0.71
C LEU A 395 -14.19 15.90 0.27
N ALA A 396 -15.45 15.63 -0.08
CA ALA A 396 -16.64 16.08 0.66
C ALA A 396 -17.53 14.93 1.14
N ASN A 397 -17.15 13.68 0.87
CA ASN A 397 -17.89 12.47 1.25
C ASN A 397 -19.31 12.44 0.67
N MET A 398 -19.38 12.51 -0.66
CA MET A 398 -20.61 12.53 -1.46
C MET A 398 -20.69 11.23 -2.27
N PRO A 399 -21.14 10.09 -1.69
CA PRO A 399 -21.03 8.77 -2.31
C PRO A 399 -21.74 8.65 -3.68
N GLY A 400 -22.83 9.39 -3.89
CA GLY A 400 -23.55 9.46 -5.18
C GLY A 400 -23.02 10.51 -6.17
N ALA A 401 -21.97 11.25 -5.82
CA ALA A 401 -21.41 12.28 -6.69
C ALA A 401 -20.57 11.67 -7.82
N THR A 402 -20.77 12.18 -9.04
CA THR A 402 -19.93 11.83 -10.20
C THR A 402 -19.41 13.07 -10.91
N LEU A 403 -18.23 12.94 -11.51
CA LEU A 403 -17.61 13.94 -12.37
C LEU A 403 -16.93 13.22 -13.54
N ASP A 404 -17.38 13.47 -14.76
CA ASP A 404 -16.79 12.90 -15.96
C ASP A 404 -16.70 13.98 -17.04
N VAL A 405 -15.47 14.33 -17.44
CA VAL A 405 -15.24 15.47 -18.34
C VAL A 405 -14.73 14.99 -19.69
N GLY A 406 -15.39 15.45 -20.76
CA GLY A 406 -15.06 15.16 -22.13
C GLY A 406 -14.62 16.42 -22.89
N ALA A 407 -13.70 16.25 -23.83
CA ALA A 407 -13.28 17.24 -24.81
C ALA A 407 -13.57 16.74 -26.23
N GLN A 408 -14.11 17.60 -27.09
CA GLN A 408 -14.49 17.27 -28.46
C GLN A 408 -13.88 18.24 -29.49
N VAL A 409 -13.37 17.70 -30.60
CA VAL A 409 -12.96 18.46 -31.77
C VAL A 409 -13.34 17.71 -33.05
N GLY A 410 -14.34 18.23 -33.77
CA GLY A 410 -14.93 17.50 -34.90
C GLY A 410 -15.50 16.15 -34.46
N SER A 411 -14.99 15.06 -35.05
CA SER A 411 -15.34 13.68 -34.67
C SER A 411 -14.48 13.09 -33.56
N GLN A 412 -13.39 13.74 -33.14
CA GLN A 412 -12.57 13.25 -32.03
C GLN A 412 -13.21 13.65 -30.70
N THR A 413 -13.46 12.66 -29.85
CA THR A 413 -13.85 12.85 -28.44
C THR A 413 -12.81 12.16 -27.55
N VAL A 414 -12.38 12.82 -26.49
CA VAL A 414 -11.51 12.24 -25.44
C VAL A 414 -12.07 12.59 -24.06
N TRP A 415 -11.84 11.72 -23.09
CA TRP A 415 -12.23 11.94 -21.68
C TRP A 415 -11.02 12.41 -20.87
N MET A 416 -11.25 12.84 -19.62
CA MET A 416 -10.16 13.12 -18.67
C MET A 416 -9.18 11.94 -18.54
N GLY A 417 -7.89 12.26 -18.43
CA GLY A 417 -6.75 11.37 -18.67
C GLY A 417 -6.29 11.31 -20.14
N GLY A 418 -7.20 11.49 -21.09
CA GLY A 418 -6.94 11.45 -22.52
C GLY A 418 -6.19 12.67 -23.09
N THR A 419 -5.75 12.56 -24.35
CA THR A 419 -5.07 13.65 -25.09
C THR A 419 -5.82 14.03 -26.36
N ILE A 420 -6.19 15.30 -26.49
CA ILE A 420 -6.77 15.86 -27.73
C ILE A 420 -5.65 16.43 -28.61
N LEU A 421 -5.71 16.15 -29.92
CA LEU A 421 -4.68 16.54 -30.89
C LEU A 421 -5.21 17.64 -31.81
N LEU A 422 -4.64 18.84 -31.73
CA LEU A 422 -5.10 20.04 -32.42
C LEU A 422 -4.21 20.44 -33.59
N ALA A 423 -4.82 20.77 -34.72
CA ALA A 423 -4.15 21.52 -35.78
C ALA A 423 -3.89 22.98 -35.32
N PRO A 424 -2.95 23.71 -35.96
CA PRO A 424 -2.66 25.10 -35.61
C PRO A 424 -3.92 25.98 -35.60
N LYS A 425 -4.10 26.75 -34.52
CA LYS A 425 -5.27 27.63 -34.26
C LYS A 425 -6.63 26.90 -34.13
N GLN A 426 -6.66 25.56 -34.14
CA GLN A 426 -7.89 24.80 -33.93
C GLN A 426 -8.37 24.95 -32.49
N ARG A 427 -9.69 25.07 -32.33
CA ARG A 427 -10.37 25.12 -31.03
C ARG A 427 -11.07 23.78 -30.78
N PHE A 428 -11.20 23.42 -29.52
CA PHE A 428 -11.99 22.29 -29.06
C PHE A 428 -13.04 22.77 -28.05
N THR A 429 -14.06 21.96 -27.79
CA THR A 429 -15.06 22.20 -26.75
C THR A 429 -14.84 21.25 -25.58
N VAL A 430 -15.21 21.68 -24.37
CA VAL A 430 -15.20 20.84 -23.17
C VAL A 430 -16.57 20.86 -22.53
N GLY A 431 -17.05 19.71 -22.07
CA GLY A 431 -18.29 19.55 -21.32
C GLY A 431 -18.14 18.50 -20.22
N ALA A 432 -18.83 18.70 -19.11
CA ALA A 432 -18.83 17.78 -17.98
C ALA A 432 -20.20 17.13 -17.82
N THR A 433 -20.20 15.85 -17.45
CA THR A 433 -21.35 15.13 -16.91
C THR A 433 -21.13 15.01 -15.41
N THR A 434 -22.13 15.39 -14.62
CA THR A 434 -22.09 15.28 -13.15
C THR A 434 -23.41 14.74 -12.62
N SER A 435 -23.38 14.21 -11.41
CA SER A 435 -24.56 13.82 -10.63
C SER A 435 -24.29 14.03 -9.15
N GLY A 436 -25.35 14.10 -8.33
CA GLY A 436 -25.22 14.02 -6.86
C GLY A 436 -24.45 15.17 -6.19
N LEU A 437 -24.30 16.31 -6.87
CA LEU A 437 -23.64 17.50 -6.33
C LEU A 437 -24.63 18.40 -5.56
N PRO A 438 -24.15 19.23 -4.61
CA PRO A 438 -24.93 20.31 -4.03
C PRO A 438 -25.42 21.31 -5.07
N ALA A 439 -26.61 21.89 -4.87
CA ALA A 439 -27.24 22.80 -5.83
C ALA A 439 -26.50 24.14 -6.04
N ASP A 440 -25.56 24.49 -5.16
CA ASP A 440 -24.69 25.66 -5.26
C ASP A 440 -23.26 25.33 -5.74
N ALA A 441 -22.98 24.05 -6.05
CA ALA A 441 -21.66 23.59 -6.44
C ALA A 441 -21.32 23.98 -7.88
N LYS A 442 -20.10 24.49 -8.08
CA LYS A 442 -19.63 25.07 -9.33
C LYS A 442 -18.40 24.34 -9.84
N LEU A 443 -18.42 23.92 -11.10
CA LEU A 443 -17.23 23.38 -11.76
C LEU A 443 -16.28 24.53 -12.15
N THR A 444 -15.05 24.46 -11.64
CA THR A 444 -13.97 25.41 -11.87
C THR A 444 -12.94 24.81 -12.81
N LEU A 445 -12.60 25.54 -13.88
CA LEU A 445 -11.61 25.15 -14.88
C LEU A 445 -10.23 25.72 -14.53
N ILE A 446 -9.21 24.86 -14.52
CA ILE A 446 -7.81 25.25 -14.29
C ILE A 446 -6.97 24.83 -15.50
N ALA A 447 -6.58 25.84 -16.28
CA ALA A 447 -5.96 25.71 -17.58
C ALA A 447 -4.47 26.08 -17.53
N HIS A 448 -3.61 25.28 -18.17
CA HIS A 448 -2.20 25.59 -18.36
C HIS A 448 -1.85 25.55 -19.85
N ASN A 449 -1.25 26.63 -20.35
CA ASN A 449 -0.98 26.90 -21.78
C ASN A 449 -2.20 26.89 -22.71
N LEU A 450 -3.41 27.06 -22.17
CA LEU A 450 -4.66 27.15 -22.94
C LEU A 450 -5.35 28.49 -22.71
N THR A 451 -6.01 28.99 -23.75
CA THR A 451 -6.90 30.15 -23.69
C THR A 451 -8.35 29.66 -23.65
N VAL A 452 -9.06 29.96 -22.56
CA VAL A 452 -10.52 29.81 -22.48
C VAL A 452 -11.16 31.00 -23.21
N ILE A 453 -12.06 30.75 -24.17
CA ILE A 453 -12.60 31.79 -25.06
C ILE A 453 -14.08 32.02 -24.73
N GLY A 454 -14.38 33.11 -24.03
CA GLY A 454 -15.73 33.46 -23.59
C GLY A 454 -15.72 34.07 -22.20
N ASP A 455 -16.90 34.27 -21.62
CA ASP A 455 -17.00 34.69 -20.22
C ASP A 455 -16.75 33.47 -19.31
N ALA A 456 -15.58 33.41 -18.67
CA ALA A 456 -15.15 32.31 -17.82
C ALA A 456 -15.95 32.19 -16.50
N ARG A 457 -17.07 32.91 -16.39
CA ARG A 457 -17.97 32.98 -15.23
C ARG A 457 -19.29 32.24 -15.43
N THR A 458 -19.50 31.52 -16.53
CA THR A 458 -20.62 30.57 -16.59
C THR A 458 -20.45 29.52 -15.50
N GLN A 459 -21.25 29.68 -14.45
CA GLN A 459 -21.68 28.60 -13.59
C GLN A 459 -22.06 27.41 -14.47
N LEU A 460 -21.28 26.33 -14.37
CA LEU A 460 -21.55 25.06 -15.03
C LEU A 460 -22.56 24.29 -14.16
N ASP A 461 -23.69 24.95 -13.90
CA ASP A 461 -24.84 24.42 -13.19
C ASP A 461 -25.72 23.74 -14.24
N ASP A 462 -25.88 22.41 -14.14
CA ASP A 462 -26.82 21.56 -14.90
C ASP A 462 -26.82 21.65 -16.45
N ALA A 463 -25.82 22.28 -17.07
CA ALA A 463 -25.68 22.33 -18.52
C ALA A 463 -24.36 21.72 -19.00
N SER A 464 -24.45 20.97 -20.10
CA SER A 464 -23.34 20.57 -20.97
C SER A 464 -22.71 21.79 -21.68
N GLY A 465 -22.16 22.70 -20.88
CA GLY A 465 -21.62 23.99 -21.29
C GLY A 465 -20.34 23.82 -22.10
N ALA A 466 -20.49 23.58 -23.41
CA ALA A 466 -19.43 23.44 -24.38
C ALA A 466 -18.56 24.71 -24.49
N MET A 467 -17.64 24.90 -23.54
CA MET A 467 -16.71 26.04 -23.52
C MET A 467 -15.67 25.86 -24.63
N PRO A 468 -15.52 26.82 -25.58
CA PRO A 468 -14.50 26.72 -26.60
C PRO A 468 -13.14 27.12 -26.03
N ILE A 469 -12.17 26.24 -26.18
CA ILE A 469 -10.81 26.38 -25.66
C ILE A 469 -9.82 26.24 -26.82
N GLY A 470 -8.78 27.05 -26.80
CA GLY A 470 -7.67 26.99 -27.75
C GLY A 470 -6.35 26.76 -27.05
N LEU A 471 -5.42 26.08 -27.72
CA LEU A 471 -4.01 26.08 -27.34
C LEU A 471 -3.43 27.50 -27.54
N MET A 472 -2.61 28.00 -26.61
CA MET A 472 -1.96 29.30 -26.78
C MET A 472 -1.03 29.29 -28.01
N PRO A 473 -0.84 30.42 -28.74
CA PRO A 473 -0.15 30.43 -30.03
C PRO A 473 1.26 29.81 -30.05
N GLU A 474 2.03 30.02 -28.98
CA GLU A 474 3.41 29.51 -28.83
C GLU A 474 3.49 28.16 -28.07
N ALA A 475 2.36 27.60 -27.65
CA ALA A 475 2.32 26.36 -26.88
C ALA A 475 2.24 25.14 -27.80
N THR A 476 3.12 24.17 -27.59
CA THR A 476 3.06 22.84 -28.23
C THR A 476 2.22 21.84 -27.43
N ARG A 477 2.02 22.11 -26.14
CA ARG A 477 1.25 21.29 -25.20
C ARG A 477 0.58 22.15 -24.11
N GLY A 478 -0.54 21.66 -23.61
CA GLY A 478 -1.25 22.24 -22.46
C GLY A 478 -2.10 21.18 -21.76
N TYR A 479 -2.76 21.58 -20.68
CA TYR A 479 -3.75 20.73 -20.01
C TYR A 479 -4.87 21.56 -19.38
N LEU A 480 -6.00 20.89 -19.14
CA LEU A 480 -7.15 21.43 -18.44
C LEU A 480 -7.53 20.47 -17.33
N ARG A 481 -7.46 20.90 -16.07
CA ARG A 481 -7.95 20.14 -14.91
C ARG A 481 -9.18 20.81 -14.30
N TYR A 482 -9.85 20.07 -13.42
CA TYR A 482 -11.20 20.39 -12.97
C TYR A 482 -11.32 20.31 -11.46
N GLU A 483 -12.12 21.20 -10.87
CA GLU A 483 -12.47 21.17 -9.46
C GLU A 483 -13.95 21.48 -9.30
N VAL A 484 -14.69 20.67 -8.54
CA VAL A 484 -16.02 21.08 -8.06
C VAL A 484 -15.82 21.85 -6.77
N ARG A 485 -16.40 23.05 -6.65
CA ARG A 485 -16.30 23.92 -5.47
C ARG A 485 -17.68 24.32 -4.95
N ASP A 486 -17.84 24.49 -3.65
CA ASP A 486 -19.08 25.05 -3.07
C ASP A 486 -19.16 26.58 -3.26
N SER A 487 -20.27 27.20 -2.81
CA SER A 487 -20.46 28.66 -2.86
C SER A 487 -19.42 29.48 -2.08
N SER A 488 -18.71 28.89 -1.10
CA SER A 488 -17.59 29.53 -0.39
C SER A 488 -16.26 29.43 -1.15
N GLY A 489 -16.21 28.61 -2.20
CA GLY A 489 -15.01 28.30 -2.96
C GLY A 489 -14.20 27.13 -2.40
N LYS A 490 -14.69 26.39 -1.39
CA LYS A 490 -14.03 25.17 -0.89
C LYS A 490 -14.10 24.08 -1.96
N ILE A 491 -12.99 23.37 -2.20
CA ILE A 491 -12.95 22.24 -3.13
C ILE A 491 -13.72 21.06 -2.53
N LEU A 492 -14.71 20.56 -3.27
CA LEU A 492 -15.48 19.35 -2.97
C LEU A 492 -14.95 18.14 -3.73
N MET A 493 -14.49 18.33 -4.97
CA MET A 493 -13.92 17.26 -5.81
C MET A 493 -12.77 17.77 -6.66
N ILE A 494 -11.82 16.88 -6.99
CA ILE A 494 -10.71 17.15 -7.94
C ILE A 494 -10.81 16.15 -9.09
N GLY A 495 -10.93 16.64 -10.32
CA GLY A 495 -10.93 15.84 -11.55
C GLY A 495 -9.58 15.87 -12.26
N ASN A 496 -9.20 14.74 -12.85
CA ASN A 496 -7.94 14.60 -13.59
C ASN A 496 -7.92 15.38 -14.92
N PRO A 497 -6.74 15.67 -15.51
CA PRO A 497 -6.64 16.59 -16.62
C PRO A 497 -7.05 15.97 -17.95
N ILE A 498 -7.63 16.77 -18.85
CA ILE A 498 -7.53 16.52 -20.30
C ILE A 498 -6.25 17.17 -20.81
N TYR A 499 -5.41 16.40 -21.50
CA TYR A 499 -4.18 16.89 -22.10
C TYR A 499 -4.44 17.39 -23.53
N VAL A 500 -3.70 18.42 -23.94
CA VAL A 500 -3.75 19.02 -25.28
C VAL A 500 -2.36 18.96 -25.87
N ALA A 501 -2.23 18.52 -27.12
CA ALA A 501 -0.99 18.62 -27.89
C ALA A 501 -1.26 19.12 -29.31
N ALA A 502 -0.29 19.85 -29.87
CA ALA A 502 -0.25 20.16 -31.28
C ALA A 502 -0.01 18.88 -32.12
N ARG A 503 -0.55 18.87 -33.34
CA ARG A 503 -0.27 17.85 -34.37
C ARG A 503 1.04 18.11 -35.11
#